data_AF-L7E4W9-F1
#
_entry.id   AF-L7E4W9-F1
#
_cell.length_a   1.000
_cell.length_b   1.000
_cell.length_c   1.000
_cell.angle_alpha   90.00
_cell.angle_beta   90.00
_cell.angle_gamma   90.00
#
_symmetry.space_group_name_H-M   'P 1'
#
loop_
_entity.id
_entity.type
_entity.pdbx_description
1 polymer ?
#
loop_
_entity_poly.entity_id
_entity_poly.type
_entity_poly.pdbx_seq_one_letter_code
_entity_poly.pdbx_strand_id
1 'polypeptide(L)'
;MQNWIDRAVKSQKFSVITSEHSVNEIYIRPQGQITYPDTTLTLVGGNPSLEVQELTKLKGVIVTRQVPLMTTYLYQATVVVIPLRTGFGMNFKTLEFMASGVPVVASDRGLERLTVAVNNVPLAALMANSIEQYCTAISSLFKSAELREKLSRNARKLIEYNYTWQQAAGKYEQVLTADIC
;
A
#
# COMPACT_ATOMS: atom_id res chain seq x y z
N MET A 1 2.25 25.38 -10.51
CA MET A 1 1.74 24.43 -11.53
C MET A 1 0.68 23.49 -10.92
N GLN A 2 -0.16 24.00 -9.99
CA GLN A 2 -1.11 23.17 -9.20
C GLN A 2 -2.59 23.22 -9.68
N ASN A 3 -3.01 24.16 -10.54
CA ASN A 3 -4.40 24.36 -11.02
C ASN A 3 -5.08 23.15 -11.72
N TRP A 4 -4.41 22.00 -11.79
CA TRP A 4 -4.95 20.74 -12.29
C TRP A 4 -5.51 19.86 -11.16
N ILE A 5 -5.06 20.04 -9.92
CA ILE A 5 -5.57 19.33 -8.73
C ILE A 5 -6.98 19.82 -8.41
N ASP A 6 -7.22 21.13 -8.44
CA ASP A 6 -8.55 21.73 -8.24
C ASP A 6 -9.57 21.29 -9.30
N ARG A 7 -9.11 21.10 -10.54
CA ARG A 7 -9.90 20.52 -11.63
C ARG A 7 -10.15 19.03 -11.44
N ALA A 8 -9.19 18.29 -10.87
CA ALA A 8 -9.35 16.89 -10.51
C ALA A 8 -10.29 16.68 -9.31
N VAL A 9 -10.53 17.72 -8.49
CA VAL A 9 -11.30 17.64 -7.24
C VAL A 9 -12.81 17.66 -7.44
N LYS A 10 -13.34 18.44 -8.40
CA LYS A 10 -14.78 18.66 -8.56
C LYS A 10 -15.61 17.47 -9.10
N SER A 11 -15.04 16.25 -9.21
CA SER A 11 -15.64 15.12 -9.94
C SER A 11 -15.78 13.78 -9.15
N GLN A 12 -16.04 13.84 -7.84
CA GLN A 12 -16.47 12.73 -6.93
C GLN A 12 -15.44 11.62 -6.57
N LYS A 13 -15.12 11.47 -5.25
CA LYS A 13 -13.84 10.90 -4.76
C LYS A 13 -13.88 10.31 -3.32
N PHE A 14 -13.01 9.44 -2.75
CA PHE A 14 -12.10 8.31 -3.15
C PHE A 14 -11.79 7.43 -1.89
N SER A 15 -11.01 6.33 -2.00
CA SER A 15 -11.04 5.17 -1.07
C SER A 15 -9.67 4.54 -0.65
N VAL A 16 -8.66 5.31 -0.25
CA VAL A 16 -7.24 4.85 -0.19
C VAL A 16 -6.55 5.16 1.15
N ILE A 17 -5.46 4.46 1.49
CA ILE A 17 -4.47 4.91 2.48
C ILE A 17 -3.10 5.00 1.80
N THR A 18 -2.41 6.13 1.98
CA THR A 18 -0.96 6.27 1.71
C THR A 18 -0.26 6.78 2.97
N SER A 19 1.04 6.51 3.09
CA SER A 19 1.85 6.96 4.24
C SER A 19 3.06 7.76 3.80
N GLU A 20 3.10 9.04 4.19
CA GLU A 20 4.18 9.94 3.82
C GLU A 20 5.54 9.54 4.43
N HIS A 21 6.53 9.53 3.55
CA HIS A 21 7.96 9.86 3.69
C HIS A 21 8.70 9.20 2.52
N SER A 22 8.25 9.52 1.30
CA SER A 22 8.90 9.21 0.01
C SER A 22 8.19 10.03 -1.06
N VAL A 23 8.92 10.91 -1.75
CA VAL A 23 8.37 12.00 -2.60
C VAL A 23 7.94 11.48 -3.98
N ASN A 24 7.07 10.46 -4.01
CA ASN A 24 6.87 9.61 -5.20
C ASN A 24 5.41 9.16 -5.42
N GLU A 25 4.47 10.10 -5.43
CA GLU A 25 3.04 9.79 -5.49
C GLU A 25 2.49 9.56 -6.91
N ILE A 26 1.95 8.36 -7.19
CA ILE A 26 0.89 8.18 -8.20
C ILE A 26 -0.46 8.46 -7.53
N TYR A 27 -1.05 9.61 -7.82
CA TYR A 27 -2.44 9.86 -7.45
C TYR A 27 -3.39 8.98 -8.29
N ILE A 28 -4.20 8.19 -7.61
CA ILE A 28 -5.07 7.18 -8.20
C ILE A 28 -6.48 7.73 -8.38
N ARG A 29 -7.06 7.54 -9.58
CA ARG A 29 -8.48 7.85 -9.86
C ARG A 29 -9.21 6.59 -10.32
N PRO A 30 -10.47 6.38 -9.91
CA PRO A 30 -11.33 5.39 -10.51
C PRO A 30 -11.82 5.88 -11.87
N GLN A 31 -11.21 5.32 -12.92
CA GLN A 31 -11.96 5.07 -14.13
C GLN A 31 -12.84 3.84 -13.88
N GLY A 32 -14.15 3.97 -14.10
CA GLY A 32 -15.16 2.99 -13.70
C GLY A 32 -15.75 3.27 -12.32
N GLN A 33 -17.08 3.18 -12.22
CA GLN A 33 -17.85 3.50 -11.03
C GLN A 33 -17.42 2.66 -9.81
N ILE A 34 -16.81 3.30 -8.82
CA ILE A 34 -16.67 2.77 -7.46
C ILE A 34 -17.87 3.25 -6.64
N THR A 35 -18.93 2.46 -6.63
CA THR A 35 -20.21 2.74 -5.96
C THR A 35 -20.19 2.41 -4.47
N TYR A 36 -19.33 3.12 -3.70
CA TYR A 36 -19.25 2.99 -2.24
C TYR A 36 -19.34 4.38 -1.56
N PRO A 37 -20.56 4.90 -1.31
CA PRO A 37 -20.77 6.28 -0.87
C PRO A 37 -20.23 6.61 0.53
N ASP A 38 -19.98 5.59 1.35
CA ASP A 38 -19.53 5.72 2.75
C ASP A 38 -18.01 5.48 2.93
N THR A 39 -17.25 5.47 1.83
CA THR A 39 -15.81 5.18 1.89
C THR A 39 -14.97 6.41 2.28
N THR A 40 -13.89 6.16 3.02
CA THR A 40 -12.90 7.17 3.39
C THR A 40 -11.53 6.93 2.76
N LEU A 41 -10.78 8.02 2.61
CA LEU A 41 -9.37 8.04 2.22
C LEU A 41 -8.58 8.64 3.40
N THR A 42 -7.74 7.85 4.06
CA THR A 42 -6.96 8.29 5.22
C THR A 42 -5.48 8.38 4.87
N LEU A 43 -4.93 9.58 4.81
CA LEU A 43 -3.50 9.83 4.63
C LEU A 43 -2.83 9.84 6.00
N VAL A 44 -1.94 8.88 6.27
CA VAL A 44 -1.36 8.65 7.61
C VAL A 44 0.15 8.92 7.60
N GLY A 45 0.55 10.07 8.11
CA GLY A 45 1.95 10.51 8.05
C GLY A 45 2.30 11.69 8.98
N GLY A 46 3.60 11.92 9.16
CA GLY A 46 4.12 13.12 9.80
C GLY A 46 4.38 14.22 8.78
N ASN A 47 4.11 15.47 9.16
CA ASN A 47 4.41 16.68 8.39
C ASN A 47 3.80 16.75 6.96
N PRO A 48 2.47 16.61 6.81
CA PRO A 48 1.84 16.72 5.49
C PRO A 48 2.06 18.10 4.86
N SER A 49 2.35 18.11 3.55
CA SER A 49 2.47 19.35 2.78
C SER A 49 1.18 20.18 2.82
N LEU A 50 1.27 21.47 2.47
CA LEU A 50 0.07 22.31 2.40
C LEU A 50 -0.94 21.76 1.37
N GLU A 51 -0.47 21.29 0.22
CA GLU A 51 -1.30 20.64 -0.79
C GLU A 51 -1.97 19.36 -0.30
N VAL A 52 -1.29 18.57 0.54
CA VAL A 52 -1.86 17.37 1.18
C VAL A 52 -2.91 17.77 2.22
N GLN A 53 -2.62 18.77 3.07
CA GLN A 53 -3.58 19.28 4.07
C GLN A 53 -4.87 19.83 3.42
N GLU A 54 -4.75 20.49 2.27
CA GLU A 54 -5.89 21.00 1.49
C GLU A 54 -6.86 19.88 1.02
N LEU A 55 -6.40 18.63 0.91
CA LEU A 55 -7.27 17.49 0.58
C LEU A 55 -8.32 17.20 1.65
N THR A 56 -8.16 17.67 2.90
CA THR A 56 -9.19 17.56 3.95
C THR A 56 -10.50 18.28 3.61
N LYS A 57 -10.49 19.21 2.64
CA LYS A 57 -11.70 19.87 2.12
C LYS A 57 -12.59 18.94 1.29
N LEU A 58 -12.11 17.72 0.99
CA LEU A 58 -12.86 16.69 0.26
C LEU A 58 -13.65 15.81 1.24
N LYS A 59 -14.95 15.61 0.97
CA LYS A 59 -15.76 14.67 1.75
C LYS A 59 -15.10 13.28 1.75
N GLY A 60 -14.93 12.71 2.94
CA GLY A 60 -14.35 11.39 3.13
C GLY A 60 -12.81 11.37 3.18
N VAL A 61 -12.12 12.49 3.01
CA VAL A 61 -10.65 12.54 3.14
C VAL A 61 -10.25 12.97 4.54
N ILE A 62 -9.43 12.13 5.18
CA ILE A 62 -8.85 12.34 6.50
C ILE A 62 -7.34 12.44 6.30
N VAL A 63 -6.72 13.51 6.80
CA VAL A 63 -5.26 13.67 6.81
C VAL A 63 -4.83 13.72 8.26
N THR A 64 -4.05 12.73 8.70
CA THR A 64 -3.50 12.75 10.06
C THR A 64 -2.27 13.66 10.11
N ARG A 65 -1.87 14.03 11.33
CA ARG A 65 -0.48 14.37 11.61
C ARG A 65 0.22 13.11 12.15
N GLN A 66 1.40 13.27 12.74
CA GLN A 66 2.11 12.17 13.39
C GLN A 66 1.17 11.40 14.34
N VAL A 67 1.05 10.10 14.11
CA VAL A 67 0.20 9.19 14.90
C VAL A 67 1.04 8.39 15.89
N PRO A 68 0.52 8.03 17.08
CA PRO A 68 1.27 7.23 18.05
C PRO A 68 1.61 5.82 17.53
N LEU A 69 0.70 5.19 16.77
CA LEU A 69 0.84 3.82 16.26
C LEU A 69 0.23 3.72 14.85
N MET A 70 1.02 3.25 13.89
CA MET A 70 0.56 3.00 12.52
C MET A 70 -0.39 1.79 12.44
N THR A 71 -0.14 0.76 13.25
CA THR A 71 -0.92 -0.49 13.27
C THR A 71 -2.41 -0.28 13.54
N THR A 72 -2.76 0.71 14.37
CA THR A 72 -4.16 1.11 14.62
C THR A 72 -4.91 1.45 13.33
N TYR A 73 -4.25 2.12 12.38
CA TYR A 73 -4.84 2.47 11.08
C TYR A 73 -4.82 1.29 10.11
N LEU A 74 -3.76 0.48 10.13
CA LEU A 74 -3.63 -0.69 9.25
C LEU A 74 -4.69 -1.77 9.56
N TYR A 75 -5.01 -2.01 10.84
CA TYR A 75 -6.05 -2.97 11.23
C TYR A 75 -7.49 -2.51 10.92
N GLN A 76 -7.72 -1.22 10.77
CA GLN A 76 -9.02 -0.65 10.39
C GLN A 76 -9.18 -0.53 8.86
N ALA A 77 -8.11 -0.70 8.09
CA ALA A 77 -8.10 -0.46 6.66
C ALA A 77 -8.60 -1.67 5.86
N THR A 78 -9.54 -1.42 4.94
CA THR A 78 -9.98 -2.43 3.95
C THR A 78 -8.88 -2.78 2.94
N VAL A 79 -8.03 -1.82 2.62
CA VAL A 79 -6.93 -1.90 1.64
C VAL A 79 -5.92 -0.78 1.90
N VAL A 80 -4.63 -1.07 1.76
CA VAL A 80 -3.56 -0.06 1.72
C VAL A 80 -2.99 0.02 0.32
N VAL A 81 -2.60 1.23 -0.10
CA VAL A 81 -2.09 1.46 -1.46
C VAL A 81 -0.71 2.08 -1.45
N ILE A 82 0.18 1.55 -2.29
CA ILE A 82 1.60 1.93 -2.35
C ILE A 82 1.93 2.45 -3.76
N PRO A 83 1.60 3.71 -4.06
CA PRO A 83 1.66 4.28 -5.41
C PRO A 83 3.05 4.80 -5.80
N LEU A 84 4.13 4.06 -5.56
CA LEU A 84 5.50 4.56 -5.76
C LEU A 84 5.87 4.69 -7.24
N ARG A 85 6.28 5.89 -7.67
CA ARG A 85 6.89 6.15 -8.99
C ARG A 85 8.37 5.84 -9.06
N THR A 86 9.11 6.28 -8.05
CA THR A 86 10.54 6.02 -7.88
C THR A 86 10.81 5.65 -6.42
N GLY A 87 12.01 5.15 -6.17
CA GLY A 87 12.38 4.47 -4.94
C GLY A 87 13.41 3.40 -5.27
N PHE A 88 14.30 3.11 -4.33
CA PHE A 88 15.35 2.11 -4.48
C PHE A 88 15.57 1.39 -3.15
N GLY A 89 15.91 0.11 -3.21
CA GLY A 89 16.15 -0.71 -2.03
C GLY A 89 14.90 -1.43 -1.53
N MET A 90 14.90 -1.84 -0.25
CA MET A 90 13.81 -2.60 0.34
C MET A 90 12.72 -1.68 0.90
N ASN A 91 11.49 -1.81 0.38
CA ASN A 91 10.34 -1.05 0.86
C ASN A 91 9.82 -1.62 2.20
N PHE A 92 10.47 -1.24 3.31
CA PHE A 92 10.06 -1.70 4.65
C PHE A 92 8.60 -1.40 4.98
N LYS A 93 8.04 -0.26 4.54
CA LYS A 93 6.59 0.02 4.66
C LYS A 93 5.72 -1.05 3.99
N THR A 94 6.12 -1.58 2.82
CA THR A 94 5.39 -2.68 2.17
C THR A 94 5.43 -3.95 3.03
N LEU A 95 6.59 -4.26 3.62
CA LEU A 95 6.71 -5.39 4.56
C LEU A 95 5.82 -5.19 5.79
N GLU A 96 5.78 -4.00 6.39
CA GLU A 96 4.94 -3.66 7.55
C GLU A 96 3.44 -3.79 7.26
N PHE A 97 3.00 -3.36 6.07
CA PHE A 97 1.60 -3.48 5.67
C PHE A 97 1.21 -4.95 5.43
N MET A 98 2.05 -5.71 4.72
CA MET A 98 1.86 -7.15 4.51
C MET A 98 1.93 -7.93 5.84
N ALA A 99 2.81 -7.55 6.75
CA ALA A 99 2.90 -8.09 8.11
C ALA A 99 1.66 -7.76 8.95
N SER A 100 1.03 -6.60 8.73
CA SER A 100 -0.21 -6.23 9.41
C SER A 100 -1.43 -6.99 8.88
N GLY A 101 -1.28 -7.78 7.81
CA GLY A 101 -2.37 -8.58 7.24
C GLY A 101 -3.43 -7.75 6.51
N VAL A 102 -3.14 -6.50 6.16
CA VAL A 102 -4.05 -5.69 5.34
C VAL A 102 -3.82 -5.98 3.85
N PRO A 103 -4.87 -6.09 3.00
CA PRO A 103 -4.69 -6.23 1.56
C PRO A 103 -3.91 -5.07 0.96
N VAL A 104 -2.88 -5.37 0.17
CA VAL A 104 -2.01 -4.36 -0.47
C VAL A 104 -2.30 -4.28 -1.97
N VAL A 105 -2.46 -3.05 -2.47
CA VAL A 105 -2.38 -2.72 -3.91
C VAL A 105 -1.17 -1.81 -4.13
N ALA A 106 -0.26 -2.15 -5.04
CA ALA A 106 1.03 -1.45 -5.12
C ALA A 106 1.59 -1.41 -6.54
N SER A 107 2.49 -0.46 -6.81
CA SER A 107 3.23 -0.42 -8.07
C SER A 107 4.24 -1.56 -8.17
N ASP A 108 4.75 -1.77 -9.39
CA ASP A 108 5.96 -2.56 -9.64
C ASP A 108 7.10 -2.17 -8.68
N ARG A 109 7.27 -0.86 -8.41
CA ARG A 109 8.25 -0.32 -7.47
C ARG A 109 7.86 -0.53 -6.01
N GLY A 110 6.59 -0.40 -5.66
CA GLY A 110 6.09 -0.70 -4.31
C GLY A 110 6.29 -2.16 -3.90
N LEU A 111 6.31 -3.06 -4.90
CA LEU A 111 6.53 -4.50 -4.76
C LEU A 111 7.96 -4.94 -5.14
N GLU A 112 8.88 -4.01 -5.40
CA GLU A 112 10.25 -4.37 -5.75
C GLU A 112 10.87 -5.24 -4.65
N ARG A 113 11.58 -6.31 -5.05
CA ARG A 113 12.18 -7.33 -4.18
C ARG A 113 11.18 -8.25 -3.44
N LEU A 114 9.89 -8.19 -3.74
CA LEU A 114 8.87 -9.07 -3.19
C LEU A 114 8.29 -10.01 -4.24
N THR A 115 8.46 -11.32 -4.03
CA THR A 115 7.84 -12.34 -4.88
C THR A 115 6.37 -12.54 -4.47
N VAL A 116 5.48 -11.67 -4.94
CA VAL A 116 4.06 -11.68 -4.51
C VAL A 116 3.10 -12.49 -5.39
N ALA A 117 3.56 -12.98 -6.55
CA ALA A 117 2.84 -13.95 -7.40
C ALA A 117 3.76 -14.48 -8.52
N VAL A 118 4.56 -15.51 -8.25
CA VAL A 118 5.40 -16.18 -9.28
C VAL A 118 5.45 -17.67 -8.98
N ASN A 119 5.27 -18.52 -10.00
CA ASN A 119 5.31 -19.99 -9.90
C ASN A 119 4.41 -20.50 -8.75
N ASN A 120 4.98 -21.26 -7.81
CA ASN A 120 4.27 -21.85 -6.67
C ASN A 120 3.99 -20.85 -5.52
N VAL A 121 4.33 -19.57 -5.66
CA VAL A 121 4.09 -18.56 -4.61
C VAL A 121 2.65 -18.01 -4.72
N PRO A 122 1.80 -18.16 -3.69
CA PRO A 122 0.43 -17.67 -3.72
C PRO A 122 0.35 -16.15 -3.88
N LEU A 123 -0.67 -15.67 -4.61
CA LEU A 123 -0.95 -14.24 -4.79
C LEU A 123 -1.11 -13.55 -3.42
N ALA A 124 -0.21 -12.62 -3.12
CA ALA A 124 -0.10 -11.93 -1.82
C ALA A 124 -0.40 -10.42 -1.87
N ALA A 125 -0.35 -9.79 -3.04
CA ALA A 125 -0.71 -8.39 -3.26
C ALA A 125 -1.24 -8.20 -4.70
N LEU A 126 -1.97 -7.11 -4.96
CA LEU A 126 -2.35 -6.73 -6.32
C LEU A 126 -1.38 -5.69 -6.87
N MET A 127 -0.87 -5.92 -8.09
CA MET A 127 -0.02 -4.94 -8.78
C MET A 127 -0.86 -3.99 -9.62
N ALA A 128 -0.53 -2.69 -9.58
CA ALA A 128 -1.13 -1.67 -10.42
C ALA A 128 -0.14 -0.52 -10.67
N ASN A 129 -0.02 -0.08 -11.92
CA ASN A 129 0.89 0.99 -12.34
C ASN A 129 0.15 2.15 -13.01
N SER A 130 -1.10 1.94 -13.43
CA SER A 130 -1.99 2.99 -13.94
C SER A 130 -3.17 3.24 -13.01
N ILE A 131 -3.69 4.46 -13.07
CA ILE A 131 -4.89 4.96 -12.39
C ILE A 131 -6.06 3.94 -12.47
N GLU A 132 -6.28 3.39 -13.66
CA GLU A 132 -7.33 2.44 -14.02
C GLU A 132 -7.12 1.07 -13.37
N GLN A 133 -5.86 0.58 -13.39
CA GLN A 133 -5.48 -0.69 -12.77
C GLN A 133 -5.67 -0.63 -11.26
N TYR A 134 -5.23 0.45 -10.62
CA TYR A 134 -5.39 0.63 -9.18
C TYR A 134 -6.86 0.58 -8.77
N CYS A 135 -7.74 1.24 -9.51
CA CYS A 135 -9.14 1.25 -9.15
C CYS A 135 -9.90 -0.01 -9.53
N THR A 136 -9.46 -0.74 -10.54
CA THR A 136 -9.91 -2.12 -10.79
C THR A 136 -9.53 -3.03 -9.61
N ALA A 137 -8.29 -2.94 -9.12
CA ALA A 137 -7.79 -3.70 -7.97
C ALA A 137 -8.48 -3.31 -6.64
N ILE A 138 -8.64 -2.01 -6.38
CA ILE A 138 -9.39 -1.52 -5.20
C ILE A 138 -10.85 -1.99 -5.28
N SER A 139 -11.49 -1.90 -6.45
CA SER A 139 -12.87 -2.38 -6.65
C SER A 139 -13.05 -3.87 -6.40
N SER A 140 -12.13 -4.71 -6.86
CA SER A 140 -12.22 -6.16 -6.62
C SER A 140 -12.08 -6.49 -5.14
N LEU A 141 -11.24 -5.75 -4.40
CA LEU A 141 -11.11 -5.86 -2.96
C LEU A 141 -12.36 -5.39 -2.21
N PHE A 142 -13.03 -4.31 -2.61
CA PHE A 142 -14.32 -3.95 -2.00
C PHE A 142 -15.41 -5.00 -2.28
N LYS A 143 -15.47 -5.54 -3.51
CA LYS A 143 -16.48 -6.52 -3.94
C LYS A 143 -16.33 -7.91 -3.32
N SER A 144 -15.12 -8.34 -2.95
CA SER A 144 -14.88 -9.71 -2.45
C SER A 144 -14.15 -9.73 -1.11
N ALA A 145 -14.87 -10.11 -0.05
CA ALA A 145 -14.28 -10.39 1.25
C ALA A 145 -13.29 -11.57 1.20
N GLU A 146 -13.63 -12.62 0.44
CA GLU A 146 -12.77 -13.78 0.23
C GLU A 146 -11.42 -13.38 -0.39
N LEU A 147 -11.41 -12.49 -1.39
CA LEU A 147 -10.17 -11.98 -1.99
C LEU A 147 -9.35 -11.18 -0.97
N ARG A 148 -9.97 -10.30 -0.16
CA ARG A 148 -9.29 -9.57 0.91
C ARG A 148 -8.63 -10.54 1.90
N GLU A 149 -9.36 -11.52 2.39
CA GLU A 149 -8.83 -12.52 3.31
C GLU A 149 -7.71 -13.38 2.70
N LYS A 150 -7.85 -13.77 1.43
CA LYS A 150 -6.84 -14.55 0.70
C LYS A 150 -5.54 -13.78 0.59
N LEU A 151 -5.59 -12.51 0.16
CA LEU A 151 -4.40 -11.66 0.08
C LEU A 151 -3.83 -11.38 1.48
N SER A 152 -4.66 -11.05 2.47
CA SER A 152 -4.28 -10.85 3.87
C SER A 152 -3.45 -12.02 4.41
N ARG A 153 -3.99 -13.24 4.32
CA ARG A 153 -3.31 -14.46 4.80
C ARG A 153 -2.03 -14.75 4.03
N ASN A 154 -2.03 -14.58 2.71
CA ASN A 154 -0.86 -14.86 1.87
C ASN A 154 0.25 -13.82 2.09
N ALA A 155 -0.10 -12.54 2.23
CA ALA A 155 0.81 -11.46 2.55
C ALA A 155 1.50 -11.69 3.90
N ARG A 156 0.70 -11.96 4.95
CA ARG A 156 1.21 -12.24 6.29
C ARG A 156 2.18 -13.42 6.29
N LYS A 157 1.79 -14.54 5.67
CA LYS A 157 2.65 -15.72 5.53
C LYS A 157 3.94 -15.43 4.78
N LEU A 158 3.88 -14.69 3.67
CA LEU A 158 5.07 -14.35 2.88
C LEU A 158 6.12 -13.64 3.75
N ILE A 159 5.68 -12.69 4.60
CA ILE A 159 6.55 -12.00 5.55
C ILE A 159 7.10 -12.94 6.61
N GLU A 160 6.24 -13.70 7.29
CA GLU A 160 6.62 -14.61 8.37
C GLU A 160 7.66 -15.65 7.93
N TYR A 161 7.54 -16.20 6.72
CA TYR A 161 8.46 -17.20 6.19
C TYR A 161 9.78 -16.63 5.64
N ASN A 162 9.84 -15.38 5.16
CA ASN A 162 10.99 -14.91 4.36
C ASN A 162 11.66 -13.63 4.84
N TYR A 163 10.93 -12.75 5.53
CA TYR A 163 11.31 -11.34 5.76
C TYR A 163 11.31 -10.95 7.25
N THR A 164 11.35 -11.92 8.17
CA THR A 164 11.57 -11.66 9.60
C THR A 164 13.06 -11.53 9.93
N TRP A 165 13.38 -10.86 11.04
CA TRP A 165 14.77 -10.75 11.53
C TRP A 165 15.44 -12.11 11.75
N GLN A 166 14.69 -13.11 12.22
CA GLN A 166 15.18 -14.49 12.37
C GLN A 166 15.60 -15.11 11.03
N GLN A 167 14.81 -14.90 9.97
CA GLN A 167 15.12 -15.40 8.63
C GLN A 167 16.31 -14.65 8.00
N ALA A 168 16.45 -13.35 8.28
CA ALA A 168 17.60 -12.56 7.84
C ALA A 168 18.89 -13.00 8.55
N ALA A 169 18.84 -13.16 9.89
CA ALA A 169 19.97 -13.61 10.69
C ALA A 169 20.45 -15.00 10.28
N GLY A 170 19.55 -16.00 10.17
CA GLY A 170 19.94 -17.35 9.77
C GLY A 170 20.57 -17.45 8.38
N LYS A 171 20.12 -16.63 7.42
CA LYS A 171 20.76 -16.51 6.09
C LYS A 171 22.15 -15.86 6.16
N TYR A 172 22.34 -14.91 7.07
CA TYR A 172 23.62 -14.23 7.25
C TYR A 172 24.64 -15.12 7.97
N GLU A 173 24.21 -15.84 9.02
CA GLU A 173 25.00 -16.86 9.73
C GLU A 173 25.50 -17.93 8.75
N GLN A 174 24.63 -18.47 7.88
CA GLN A 174 25.01 -19.44 6.85
C GLN A 174 26.14 -18.95 5.93
N VAL A 175 26.19 -17.66 5.61
CA VAL A 175 27.27 -17.06 4.79
C VAL A 175 28.57 -16.92 5.59
N LEU A 176 28.49 -16.61 6.89
CA LEU A 176 29.67 -16.51 7.77
C LEU A 176 30.26 -17.86 8.15
N THR A 177 29.44 -18.92 8.21
CA THR A 177 29.87 -20.29 8.57
C THR A 177 30.11 -21.20 7.37
N ALA A 178 29.85 -20.74 6.14
CA ALA A 178 30.23 -21.47 4.95
C ALA A 178 31.76 -21.46 4.80
N ASP A 179 32.36 -22.61 4.51
CA ASP A 179 33.79 -22.70 4.25
C ASP A 179 34.17 -21.77 3.08
N ILE A 180 35.15 -20.90 3.34
CA ILE A 180 35.69 -19.98 2.34
C ILE A 180 36.68 -20.79 1.49
N CYS A 181 36.26 -21.15 0.27
CA CYS A 181 37.14 -21.67 -0.79
C CYS A 181 38.12 -20.60 -1.31
#